data_AF-A0A6V7IMA2-F1
#
_entry.id   AF-A0A6V7IMA2-F1
#
_cell.length_a   1.000
_cell.length_b   1.000
_cell.length_c   1.000
_cell.angle_alpha   90.00
_cell.angle_beta   90.00
_cell.angle_gamma   90.00
#
_symmetry.space_group_name_H-M   'P 1'
#
loop_
_entity.id
_entity.type
_entity.pdbx_description
1 polymer ?
#
loop_
_entity_poly.entity_id
_entity_poly.type
_entity_poly.pdbx_seq_one_letter_code
_entity_poly.pdbx_strand_id
1 'polypeptide(L)'
;VLLEDLGISPYSSRIAFLHGNTGEFLVNMTNSFTTAHSLLLNKTHVSKLNLVNIINTARGYYSTKWIQHHENHRIGDLGQVILLLAPRIHLTDAERNSALFSLKSLRTLHPDVNIVYYTLPENTENIRKLLKAQDYLITSSRINDISSYLLEVPHSLRPGACNPNVTLGVRDQVEGYVHPLEVNVYRLDPRWRINTERVAMKIVGFGYGALEVCMWSQRRNSVSRSLMSCKELAGNSEADLTDYDHCNDEDCPAIYYRVRGHSSMKKCT
;
A
#
# COMPACT_ATOMS: atom_id res chain seq x y z
N VAL A 1 -12.39 -18.36 -0.27
CA VAL A 1 -12.76 -17.26 -1.19
C VAL A 1 -11.85 -16.05 -1.00
N LEU A 2 -12.08 -15.09 -0.08
CA LEU A 2 -11.23 -13.87 0.01
C LEU A 2 -9.72 -14.13 0.10
N LEU A 3 -9.29 -15.02 0.99
CA LEU A 3 -7.87 -15.30 1.16
C LEU A 3 -7.24 -16.08 -0.01
N GLU A 4 -8.06 -16.83 -0.73
CA GLU A 4 -7.66 -17.55 -1.94
C GLU A 4 -7.53 -16.56 -3.11
N ASP A 5 -8.51 -15.66 -3.28
CA ASP A 5 -8.51 -14.61 -4.30
C ASP A 5 -7.33 -13.64 -4.13
N LEU A 6 -6.90 -13.39 -2.89
CA LEU A 6 -5.76 -12.54 -2.58
C LEU A 6 -4.40 -13.19 -2.85
N GLY A 7 -4.38 -14.47 -3.25
CA GLY A 7 -3.15 -15.17 -3.61
C GLY A 7 -2.10 -15.11 -2.49
N ILE A 8 -2.51 -15.37 -1.24
CA ILE A 8 -1.62 -15.42 -0.06
C ILE A 8 -0.70 -16.64 -0.18
N SER A 9 0.36 -16.52 -0.98
CA SER A 9 1.52 -17.41 -1.13
C SER A 9 2.28 -17.14 -2.45
N PRO A 10 1.63 -17.09 -3.65
CA PRO A 10 2.36 -16.92 -4.92
C PRO A 10 3.03 -15.55 -5.10
N TYR A 11 2.48 -14.47 -4.53
CA TYR A 11 2.96 -13.09 -4.78
C TYR A 11 3.60 -12.42 -3.56
N SER A 12 4.03 -13.20 -2.56
CA SER A 12 4.60 -12.68 -1.28
C SER A 12 3.64 -11.81 -0.45
N SER A 13 2.35 -11.74 -0.83
CA SER A 13 1.29 -11.10 -0.06
C SER A 13 1.23 -11.67 1.35
N ARG A 14 1.02 -10.78 2.33
CA ARG A 14 0.95 -11.15 3.75
C ARG A 14 -0.33 -10.60 4.36
N ILE A 15 -0.90 -11.36 5.29
CA ILE A 15 -2.08 -10.96 6.03
C ILE A 15 -1.85 -11.06 7.53
N ALA A 16 -2.48 -10.17 8.27
CA ALA A 16 -2.60 -10.23 9.72
C ALA A 16 -4.05 -9.97 10.11
N PHE A 17 -4.47 -10.55 11.22
CA PHE A 17 -5.82 -10.36 11.75
C PHE A 17 -5.75 -9.69 13.10
N LEU A 18 -6.46 -8.57 13.27
CA LEU A 18 -6.55 -7.84 14.52
C LEU A 18 -7.90 -8.08 15.18
N HIS A 19 -7.90 -8.20 16.51
CA HIS A 19 -9.09 -8.30 17.31
C HIS A 19 -9.82 -6.96 17.35
N GLY A 20 -11.09 -6.94 16.96
CA GLY A 20 -11.86 -5.71 16.73
C GLY A 20 -11.99 -4.79 17.95
N ASN A 21 -11.96 -5.31 19.17
CA ASN A 21 -12.13 -4.50 20.39
C ASN A 21 -10.81 -4.14 21.09
N THR A 22 -9.87 -5.08 21.14
CA THR A 22 -8.57 -4.88 21.84
C THR A 22 -7.49 -4.34 20.92
N GLY A 23 -7.61 -4.54 19.61
CA GLY A 23 -6.57 -4.19 18.63
C GLY A 23 -5.37 -5.15 18.66
N GLU A 24 -5.44 -6.28 19.38
CA GLU A 24 -4.36 -7.26 19.45
C GLU A 24 -4.31 -8.17 18.22
N PHE A 25 -3.14 -8.68 17.88
CA PHE A 25 -3.00 -9.66 16.79
C PHE A 25 -3.63 -11.00 17.18
N LEU A 26 -4.71 -11.37 16.48
CA LEU A 26 -5.27 -12.72 16.51
C LEU A 26 -4.40 -13.69 15.71
N VAL A 27 -3.88 -13.19 14.59
CA VAL A 27 -2.94 -13.87 13.70
C VAL A 27 -1.90 -12.85 13.32
N ASN A 28 -0.64 -13.15 13.62
CA ASN A 28 0.48 -12.31 13.21
C ASN A 28 0.70 -12.42 11.69
N MET A 29 1.49 -11.51 11.13
CA MET A 29 1.73 -11.41 9.70
C MET A 29 2.20 -12.75 9.11
N THR A 30 1.39 -13.33 8.22
CA THR A 30 1.64 -14.63 7.59
C THR A 30 1.41 -14.57 6.08
N ASN A 31 2.21 -15.33 5.34
CA ASN A 31 2.06 -15.58 3.91
C ASN A 31 1.45 -16.96 3.62
N SER A 32 0.96 -17.67 4.66
CA SER A 32 0.36 -18.99 4.56
C SER A 32 -1.13 -18.92 4.82
N PHE A 33 -1.92 -19.21 3.78
CA PHE A 33 -3.37 -19.34 3.88
C PHE A 33 -3.78 -20.37 4.95
N THR A 34 -3.17 -21.55 4.94
CA THR A 34 -3.51 -22.65 5.88
C THR A 34 -3.27 -22.23 7.32
N THR A 35 -2.17 -21.53 7.59
CA THR A 35 -1.84 -21.01 8.93
C THR A 35 -2.83 -19.93 9.36
N ALA A 36 -3.20 -19.02 8.45
CA ALA A 36 -4.19 -18.00 8.75
C ALA A 36 -5.56 -18.63 9.06
N HIS A 37 -6.00 -19.60 8.26
CA HIS A 37 -7.28 -20.27 8.42
C HIS A 37 -7.33 -21.06 9.74
N SER A 38 -6.31 -21.87 10.06
CA SER A 38 -6.30 -22.69 11.28
C SER A 38 -6.33 -21.85 12.56
N LEU A 39 -5.64 -20.71 12.59
CA LEU A 39 -5.61 -19.81 13.74
C LEU A 39 -6.93 -19.05 13.94
N LEU A 40 -7.73 -18.89 12.89
CA LEU A 40 -9.02 -18.20 12.93
C LEU A 40 -10.19 -19.10 13.35
N LEU A 41 -10.16 -20.40 13.03
CA LEU A 41 -11.26 -21.34 13.31
C LEU A 41 -11.68 -21.37 14.79
N ASN A 42 -10.75 -21.09 15.70
CA ASN A 42 -10.99 -21.16 17.15
C ASN A 42 -11.22 -19.78 17.81
N LYS A 43 -11.37 -18.71 17.03
CA LYS A 43 -11.55 -17.35 17.57
C LYS A 43 -13.02 -16.98 17.60
N THR A 44 -13.44 -16.39 18.72
CA THR A 44 -14.81 -15.93 18.93
C THR A 44 -15.09 -14.64 18.16
N HIS A 45 -16.34 -14.50 17.70
CA HIS A 45 -16.83 -13.28 17.10
C HIS A 45 -16.94 -12.18 18.15
N VAL A 46 -16.53 -10.97 17.79
CA VAL A 46 -16.59 -9.79 18.65
C VAL A 46 -17.75 -8.91 18.18
N SER A 47 -18.58 -8.46 19.13
CA SER A 47 -19.73 -7.59 18.83
C SER A 47 -19.39 -6.10 18.80
N LYS A 48 -18.23 -5.69 19.33
CA LYS A 48 -17.80 -4.29 19.43
C LYS A 48 -16.49 -4.04 18.68
N LEU A 49 -16.45 -2.93 17.94
CA LEU A 49 -15.27 -2.45 17.24
C LEU A 49 -14.72 -1.20 17.94
N ASN A 50 -13.46 -1.23 18.37
CA ASN A 50 -12.74 -0.08 18.90
C ASN A 50 -11.70 0.36 17.87
N LEU A 51 -12.08 1.33 17.04
CA LEU A 51 -11.22 1.85 15.97
C LEU A 51 -9.91 2.44 16.50
N VAL A 52 -9.95 3.12 17.66
CA VAL A 52 -8.76 3.77 18.23
C VAL A 52 -7.66 2.74 18.50
N ASN A 53 -8.01 1.62 19.13
CA ASN A 53 -7.06 0.56 19.42
C ASN A 53 -6.51 -0.07 18.13
N ILE A 54 -7.39 -0.42 17.19
CA ILE A 54 -6.98 -1.02 15.90
C ILE A 54 -6.01 -0.09 15.15
N ILE A 55 -6.35 1.19 15.04
CA ILE A 55 -5.54 2.17 14.30
C ILE A 55 -4.20 2.39 15.02
N ASN A 56 -4.18 2.44 16.35
CA ASN A 56 -2.95 2.61 17.12
C ASN A 56 -2.03 1.40 16.97
N THR A 57 -2.56 0.17 17.01
CA THR A 57 -1.78 -1.04 16.74
C THR A 57 -1.22 -1.02 15.32
N ALA A 58 -2.06 -0.74 14.32
CA ALA A 58 -1.63 -0.67 12.93
C ALA A 58 -0.54 0.39 12.73
N ARG A 59 -0.69 1.58 13.33
CA ARG A 59 0.32 2.64 13.32
C ARG A 59 1.63 2.16 13.95
N GLY A 60 1.58 1.50 15.11
CA GLY A 60 2.77 0.93 15.75
C GLY A 60 3.48 -0.07 14.85
N TYR A 61 2.72 -0.99 14.25
CA TYR A 61 3.23 -1.98 13.31
C TYR A 61 3.96 -1.34 12.12
N TYR A 62 3.32 -0.38 11.44
CA TYR A 62 3.91 0.28 10.28
C TYR A 62 5.12 1.14 10.64
N SER A 63 5.13 1.80 11.80
CA SER A 63 6.32 2.51 12.30
C SER A 63 7.50 1.57 12.47
N THR A 64 7.34 0.46 13.19
CA THR A 64 8.42 -0.52 13.39
C THR A 64 8.89 -1.12 12.07
N LYS A 65 7.94 -1.45 11.18
CA LYS A 65 8.24 -2.00 9.85
C LYS A 65 9.10 -1.05 9.01
N TRP A 66 8.78 0.24 9.01
CA TRP A 66 9.52 1.22 8.22
C TRP A 66 10.86 1.63 8.84
N ILE A 67 11.00 1.55 10.17
CA ILE A 67 12.31 1.63 10.83
C ILE A 67 13.21 0.49 10.34
N GLN A 68 12.72 -0.74 10.36
CA GLN A 68 13.46 -1.91 9.86
C GLN A 68 13.77 -1.81 8.37
N HIS A 69 12.84 -1.34 7.54
CA HIS A 69 13.11 -1.12 6.13
C HIS A 69 14.23 -0.12 5.93
N HIS A 70 14.22 0.97 6.70
CA HIS A 70 15.28 1.97 6.60
C HIS A 70 16.65 1.43 7.03
N GLU A 71 16.71 0.69 8.14
CA GLU A 71 17.95 0.01 8.60
C GLU A 71 18.50 -0.99 7.57
N ASN A 72 17.62 -1.58 6.74
CA ASN A 72 17.96 -2.53 5.70
C ASN A 72 18.02 -1.92 4.29
N HIS A 73 18.12 -0.59 4.17
CA HIS A 73 18.24 0.10 2.89
C HIS A 73 17.11 -0.19 1.89
N ARG A 74 15.88 -0.35 2.41
CA ARG A 74 14.70 -0.67 1.61
C ARG A 74 13.76 0.52 1.47
N ILE A 75 13.49 0.93 0.23
CA ILE A 75 12.66 2.11 -0.10
C ILE A 75 11.22 1.80 -0.49
N GLY A 76 10.85 0.52 -0.52
CA GLY A 76 9.55 0.13 -1.04
C GLY A 76 9.00 -1.15 -0.46
N ASP A 77 7.70 -1.34 -0.66
CA ASP A 77 6.98 -2.52 -0.19
C ASP A 77 5.73 -2.82 -1.02
N LEU A 78 5.12 -3.97 -0.76
CA LEU A 78 3.81 -4.33 -1.32
C LEU A 78 2.73 -3.30 -0.95
N GLY A 79 1.65 -3.27 -1.74
CA GLY A 79 0.49 -2.45 -1.45
C GLY A 79 -0.04 -2.71 -0.03
N GLN A 80 -0.17 -1.64 0.75
CA GLN A 80 -0.51 -1.72 2.17
C GLN A 80 -1.97 -1.33 2.39
N VAL A 81 -2.75 -2.22 3.00
CA VAL A 81 -4.17 -2.02 3.22
C VAL A 81 -4.59 -2.40 4.64
N ILE A 82 -5.38 -1.54 5.27
CA ILE A 82 -6.17 -1.86 6.46
C ILE A 82 -7.61 -2.06 6.01
N LEU A 83 -8.08 -3.31 6.06
CA LEU A 83 -9.47 -3.65 5.78
C LEU A 83 -10.27 -3.69 7.09
N LEU A 84 -11.20 -2.75 7.24
CA LEU A 84 -12.11 -2.67 8.38
C LEU A 84 -13.41 -3.38 8.04
N LEU A 85 -13.55 -4.61 8.54
CA LEU A 85 -14.78 -5.39 8.45
C LEU A 85 -15.78 -4.92 9.51
N ALA A 86 -16.61 -3.94 9.15
CA ALA A 86 -17.46 -3.20 10.06
C ALA A 86 -18.93 -3.16 9.55
N PRO A 87 -19.58 -4.33 9.33
CA PRO A 87 -20.91 -4.41 8.70
C PRO A 87 -22.01 -3.70 9.50
N ARG A 88 -21.90 -3.69 10.84
CA ARG A 88 -22.90 -3.16 11.78
C ARG A 88 -22.34 -2.14 12.77
N ILE A 89 -21.35 -1.37 12.34
CA ILE A 89 -20.68 -0.42 13.22
C ILE A 89 -21.59 0.76 13.55
N HIS A 90 -21.67 1.05 14.85
CA HIS A 90 -22.24 2.27 15.38
C HIS A 90 -21.20 2.93 16.29
N LEU A 91 -20.94 4.21 16.05
CA LEU A 91 -19.99 5.01 16.82
C LEU A 91 -20.73 6.20 17.42
N THR A 92 -20.57 6.36 18.74
CA THR A 92 -20.93 7.61 19.41
C THR A 92 -20.08 8.75 18.88
N ASP A 93 -20.50 10.00 19.09
CA ASP A 93 -19.74 11.16 18.61
C ASP A 93 -18.34 11.25 19.25
N ALA A 94 -18.21 10.86 20.52
CA ALA A 94 -16.93 10.80 21.22
C ALA A 94 -15.99 9.74 20.63
N GLU A 95 -16.49 8.53 20.37
CA GLU A 95 -15.72 7.45 19.73
C GLU A 95 -15.31 7.84 18.30
N ARG A 96 -16.22 8.50 17.55
CA ARG A 96 -15.93 8.98 16.20
C ARG A 96 -14.83 10.03 16.19
N ASN A 97 -14.88 11.01 17.08
CA ASN A 97 -13.86 12.07 17.16
C ASN A 97 -12.49 11.50 17.52
N SER A 98 -12.46 10.55 18.45
CA SER A 98 -11.23 9.84 18.83
C SER A 98 -10.67 9.02 17.66
N ALA A 99 -11.53 8.30 16.93
CA ALA A 99 -11.15 7.55 15.75
C ALA A 99 -10.61 8.47 14.64
N LEU A 100 -11.25 9.61 14.40
CA LEU A 100 -10.79 10.63 13.43
C LEU A 100 -9.39 11.15 13.77
N PHE A 101 -9.11 11.40 15.05
CA PHE A 101 -7.79 11.82 15.50
C PHE A 101 -6.74 10.74 15.22
N SER A 102 -7.00 9.48 15.60
CA SER A 102 -6.11 8.35 15.31
C SER A 102 -5.90 8.14 13.81
N LEU A 103 -6.96 8.21 13.00
CA LEU A 103 -6.87 8.11 11.54
C LEU A 103 -6.02 9.24 10.94
N LYS A 104 -6.20 10.48 11.42
CA LYS A 104 -5.38 11.62 10.97
C LYS A 104 -3.90 11.40 11.29
N SER A 105 -3.59 10.88 12.48
CA SER A 105 -2.22 10.53 12.86
C SER A 105 -1.64 9.43 11.98
N LEU A 106 -2.38 8.33 11.76
CA LEU A 106 -1.95 7.23 10.89
C LEU A 106 -1.66 7.72 9.47
N ARG A 107 -2.62 8.42 8.84
CA ARG A 107 -2.47 8.95 7.47
C ARG A 107 -1.34 9.99 7.35
N THR A 108 -0.98 10.63 8.45
CA THR A 108 0.14 11.59 8.46
C THR A 108 1.48 10.89 8.45
N LEU A 109 1.61 9.82 9.24
CA LEU A 109 2.86 9.08 9.38
C LEU A 109 3.05 8.04 8.27
N HIS A 110 1.95 7.47 7.77
CA HIS A 110 1.91 6.37 6.81
C HIS A 110 0.84 6.62 5.73
N PRO A 111 1.01 7.63 4.88
CA PRO A 111 0.05 7.98 3.82
C PRO A 111 -0.04 6.97 2.68
N ASP A 112 0.93 6.06 2.59
CA ASP A 112 0.99 4.90 1.71
C ASP A 112 0.07 3.75 2.14
N VAL A 113 -0.50 3.80 3.35
CA VAL A 113 -1.46 2.82 3.85
C VAL A 113 -2.88 3.20 3.43
N ASN A 114 -3.51 2.33 2.65
CA ASN A 114 -4.88 2.53 2.18
C ASN A 114 -5.86 1.96 3.22
N ILE A 115 -6.95 2.69 3.47
CA ILE A 115 -7.97 2.26 4.41
C ILE A 115 -9.22 1.90 3.63
N VAL A 116 -9.67 0.66 3.80
CA VAL A 116 -10.86 0.13 3.14
C VAL A 116 -11.88 -0.20 4.20
N TYR A 117 -13.08 0.35 4.03
CA TYR A 117 -14.20 0.10 4.91
C TYR A 117 -15.16 -0.86 4.22
N TYR A 118 -15.46 -1.97 4.87
CA TYR A 118 -16.53 -2.87 4.45
C TYR A 118 -17.71 -2.69 5.40
N THR A 119 -18.86 -2.25 4.88
CA THR A 119 -20.06 -2.03 5.68
C THR A 119 -21.34 -2.44 4.94
N LEU A 120 -22.43 -2.61 5.66
CA LEU A 120 -23.74 -2.82 5.03
C LEU A 120 -24.31 -1.49 4.52
N PRO A 121 -25.10 -1.48 3.42
CA PRO A 121 -25.66 -0.25 2.86
C PRO A 121 -26.36 0.63 3.90
N GLU A 122 -27.12 0.04 4.84
CA GLU A 122 -27.81 0.76 5.90
C GLU A 122 -26.89 1.52 6.89
N ASN A 123 -25.61 1.12 6.99
CA ASN A 123 -24.64 1.70 7.93
C ASN A 123 -23.62 2.64 7.27
N THR A 124 -23.80 2.90 5.96
CA THR A 124 -22.90 3.74 5.17
C THR A 124 -22.68 5.13 5.79
N GLU A 125 -23.74 5.78 6.30
CA GLU A 125 -23.63 7.12 6.87
C GLU A 125 -22.77 7.18 8.14
N ASN A 126 -22.69 6.09 8.90
CA ASN A 126 -21.83 6.02 10.09
C ASN A 126 -20.35 6.02 9.69
N ILE A 127 -20.01 5.36 8.57
CA ILE A 127 -18.66 5.31 8.03
C ILE A 127 -18.31 6.56 7.22
N ARG A 128 -19.26 7.15 6.49
CA ARG A 128 -19.01 8.30 5.60
C ARG A 128 -18.30 9.46 6.32
N LYS A 129 -18.61 9.67 7.61
CA LYS A 129 -17.97 10.69 8.45
C LYS A 129 -16.50 10.43 8.77
N LEU A 130 -16.00 9.20 8.57
CA LEU A 130 -14.60 8.81 8.77
C LEU A 130 -13.77 8.87 7.48
N LEU A 131 -14.44 8.84 6.32
CA LEU A 131 -13.82 8.76 5.01
C LEU A 131 -13.06 10.04 4.65
N LYS A 132 -11.98 9.84 3.91
CA LYS A 132 -11.24 10.85 3.14
C LYS A 132 -11.21 10.41 1.67
N ALA A 133 -10.83 11.33 0.79
CA ALA A 133 -10.80 11.10 -0.67
C ALA A 133 -9.95 9.88 -1.10
N GLN A 134 -9.02 9.44 -0.25
CA GLN A 134 -8.10 8.34 -0.53
C GLN A 134 -8.60 6.99 0.01
N ASP A 135 -9.65 7.01 0.84
CA ASP A 135 -10.20 5.79 1.42
C ASP A 135 -11.21 5.17 0.47
N TYR A 136 -11.41 3.87 0.59
CA TYR A 136 -12.39 3.14 -0.20
C TYR A 136 -13.50 2.58 0.67
N LEU A 137 -14.74 2.70 0.19
CA LEU A 137 -15.92 2.18 0.88
C LEU A 137 -16.56 1.10 0.02
N ILE A 138 -16.66 -0.10 0.58
CA ILE A 138 -17.34 -1.24 -0.01
C ILE A 138 -18.65 -1.45 0.75
N THR A 139 -19.75 -1.25 0.05
CA THR A 139 -21.12 -1.48 0.57
C THR A 139 -21.76 -2.76 0.03
N SER A 140 -21.09 -3.40 -0.93
CA SER A 140 -21.55 -4.64 -1.56
C SER A 140 -21.41 -5.83 -0.62
N SER A 141 -22.32 -6.79 -0.75
CA SER A 141 -22.20 -8.10 -0.08
C SER A 141 -21.26 -9.07 -0.80
N ARG A 142 -20.71 -8.68 -1.95
CA ARG A 142 -19.81 -9.52 -2.76
C ARG A 142 -18.38 -9.39 -2.26
N ILE A 143 -17.83 -10.51 -1.81
CA ILE A 143 -16.46 -10.56 -1.30
C ILE A 143 -15.41 -10.26 -2.40
N ASN A 144 -15.75 -10.55 -3.65
CA ASN A 144 -14.89 -10.29 -4.82
C ASN A 144 -14.63 -8.80 -5.04
N ASP A 145 -15.51 -7.92 -4.54
CA ASP A 145 -15.31 -6.46 -4.66
C ASP A 145 -14.15 -6.00 -3.75
N ILE A 146 -13.93 -6.72 -2.64
CA ILE A 146 -12.75 -6.53 -1.78
C ILE A 146 -11.50 -6.98 -2.54
N SER A 147 -11.49 -8.20 -3.08
CA SER A 147 -10.36 -8.75 -3.82
C SER A 147 -9.97 -7.86 -5.01
N SER A 148 -10.96 -7.40 -5.79
CA SER A 148 -10.75 -6.54 -6.95
C SER A 148 -10.07 -5.22 -6.57
N TYR A 149 -10.52 -4.57 -5.50
CA TYR A 149 -9.88 -3.35 -5.02
C TYR A 149 -8.45 -3.61 -4.51
N LEU A 150 -8.24 -4.67 -3.73
CA LEU A 150 -6.94 -4.98 -3.13
C LEU A 150 -5.86 -5.24 -4.19
N LEU A 151 -6.22 -5.79 -5.35
CA LEU A 151 -5.32 -6.00 -6.49
C LEU A 151 -4.92 -4.71 -7.21
N GLU A 152 -5.71 -3.64 -7.10
CA GLU A 152 -5.42 -2.34 -7.71
C GLU A 152 -4.54 -1.45 -6.82
N VAL A 153 -4.32 -1.83 -5.55
CA VAL A 153 -3.54 -1.03 -4.62
C VAL A 153 -2.07 -1.00 -5.03
N PRO A 154 -1.50 0.18 -5.30
CA PRO A 154 -0.11 0.28 -5.73
C PRO A 154 0.85 -0.09 -4.60
N HIS A 155 1.99 -0.64 -4.97
CA HIS A 155 3.16 -0.81 -4.12
C HIS A 155 3.58 0.54 -3.53
N SER A 156 3.95 0.55 -2.26
CA SER A 156 4.38 1.76 -1.56
C SER A 156 5.85 2.07 -1.84
N LEU A 157 6.16 3.32 -2.16
CA LEU A 157 7.52 3.86 -2.16
C LEU A 157 7.65 4.95 -1.09
N ARG A 158 8.81 4.95 -0.42
CA ARG A 158 9.25 6.01 0.49
C ARG A 158 10.68 6.40 0.16
N PRO A 159 11.07 7.67 0.34
CA PRO A 159 12.46 8.05 0.21
C PRO A 159 13.30 7.29 1.24
N GLY A 160 14.51 6.92 0.85
CA GLY A 160 15.54 6.53 1.80
C GLY A 160 15.78 7.65 2.82
N ALA A 161 16.30 7.35 4.01
CA ALA A 161 16.55 8.46 4.93
C ALA A 161 17.66 9.35 4.39
N CYS A 162 17.47 10.64 4.60
CA CYS A 162 18.50 11.65 4.45
C CYS A 162 19.56 11.48 5.54
N ASN A 163 20.38 10.43 5.45
CA ASN A 163 21.52 10.27 6.33
C ASN A 163 22.75 10.90 5.64
N PRO A 164 23.29 12.02 6.15
CA PRO A 164 24.52 12.61 5.59
C PRO A 164 25.74 11.68 5.75
N ASN A 165 25.64 10.65 6.60
CA ASN A 165 26.68 9.66 6.86
C ASN A 165 26.43 8.33 6.12
N VAL A 166 25.66 8.31 5.03
CA VAL A 166 25.51 7.09 4.20
C VAL A 166 26.90 6.56 3.85
N THR A 167 27.19 5.36 4.33
CA THR A 167 28.37 4.59 4.00
C THR A 167 28.45 4.50 2.47
N LEU A 168 29.49 5.09 1.89
CA LEU A 168 29.79 4.97 0.46
C LEU A 168 29.72 3.50 0.04
N GLY A 169 28.64 3.10 -0.64
CA GLY A 169 28.51 1.75 -1.20
C GLY A 169 27.13 1.09 -1.08
N VAL A 170 26.28 1.46 -0.12
CA VAL A 170 24.95 0.84 0.02
C VAL A 170 23.88 1.74 -0.57
N ARG A 171 23.12 1.23 -1.54
CA ARG A 171 22.03 1.95 -2.20
C ARG A 171 20.69 1.51 -1.62
N ASP A 172 19.93 2.51 -1.23
CA ASP A 172 18.53 2.37 -0.85
C ASP A 172 17.72 1.89 -2.07
N GLN A 173 17.18 0.66 -2.01
CA GLN A 173 16.57 -0.01 -3.17
C GLN A 173 15.36 -0.86 -2.80
N VAL A 174 14.55 -1.22 -3.80
CA VAL A 174 13.52 -2.25 -3.68
C VAL A 174 13.61 -3.16 -4.88
N GLU A 175 13.70 -4.45 -4.61
CA GLU A 175 13.76 -5.48 -5.64
C GLU A 175 12.37 -6.07 -5.82
N GLY A 176 12.03 -6.34 -7.08
CA GLY A 176 10.75 -6.92 -7.45
C GLY A 176 10.91 -7.79 -8.69
N TYR A 177 10.07 -8.81 -8.78
CA TYR A 177 9.94 -9.64 -9.98
C TYR A 177 8.69 -9.24 -10.74
N VAL A 178 8.74 -9.30 -12.07
CA VAL A 178 7.62 -8.99 -12.96
C VAL A 178 7.50 -10.11 -13.98
N HIS A 179 6.39 -10.84 -13.95
CA HIS A 179 6.10 -11.85 -14.96
C HIS A 179 5.75 -11.19 -16.31
N PRO A 180 5.89 -11.91 -17.44
CA PRO A 180 5.34 -11.45 -18.71
C PRO A 180 3.85 -11.12 -18.59
N LEU A 181 3.44 -9.98 -19.14
CA LEU A 181 2.09 -9.41 -19.09
C LEU A 181 1.63 -8.92 -17.71
N GLU A 182 2.42 -9.12 -16.65
CA GLU A 182 2.16 -8.56 -15.32
C GLU A 182 2.51 -7.06 -15.29
N VAL A 183 1.77 -6.33 -14.45
CA VAL A 183 1.92 -4.89 -14.28
C VAL A 183 2.04 -4.58 -12.80
N ASN A 184 3.21 -4.10 -12.39
CA ASN A 184 3.44 -3.61 -11.04
C ASN A 184 3.39 -2.09 -11.04
N VAL A 185 2.52 -1.52 -10.20
CA VAL A 185 2.40 -0.07 -10.03
C VAL A 185 2.94 0.32 -8.66
N TYR A 186 3.88 1.24 -8.65
CA TYR A 186 4.46 1.81 -7.43
C TYR A 186 3.97 3.24 -7.27
N ARG A 187 3.73 3.68 -6.04
CA ARG A 187 3.27 5.03 -5.70
C ARG A 187 4.20 5.65 -4.66
N LEU A 188 4.68 6.85 -4.97
CA LEU A 188 5.29 7.76 -4.01
C LEU A 188 4.25 8.79 -3.58
N ASP A 189 3.87 8.75 -2.30
CA ASP A 189 2.87 9.67 -1.76
C ASP A 189 3.37 11.13 -1.75
N PRO A 190 2.51 12.14 -2.01
CA PRO A 190 2.89 13.55 -1.98
C PRO A 190 3.53 13.99 -0.67
N ARG A 191 3.13 13.42 0.48
CA ARG A 191 3.72 13.79 1.77
C ARG A 191 5.22 13.51 1.83
N TRP A 192 5.69 12.51 1.10
CA TRP A 192 7.11 12.20 1.00
C TRP A 192 7.87 13.13 0.06
N ARG A 193 7.15 13.96 -0.70
CA ARG A 193 7.72 14.93 -1.64
C ARG A 193 7.73 16.37 -1.12
N ILE A 194 7.04 16.67 -0.02
CA ILE A 194 6.97 18.03 0.52
C ILE A 194 8.39 18.55 0.75
N ASN A 195 8.69 19.73 0.23
CA ASN A 195 10.00 20.38 0.24
C ASN A 195 11.08 19.63 -0.54
N THR A 196 10.71 18.85 -1.57
CA THR A 196 11.66 18.28 -2.53
C THR A 196 11.63 19.05 -3.85
N GLU A 197 12.82 19.36 -4.38
CA GLU A 197 13.00 20.00 -5.69
C GLU A 197 13.08 18.97 -6.82
N ARG A 198 13.51 17.74 -6.51
CA ARG A 198 13.73 16.68 -7.48
C ARG A 198 13.52 15.32 -6.86
N VAL A 199 12.79 14.46 -7.55
CA VAL A 199 12.71 13.03 -7.24
C VAL A 199 13.28 12.26 -8.43
N ALA A 200 14.40 11.56 -8.21
CA ALA A 200 15.02 10.72 -9.21
C ALA A 200 14.87 9.25 -8.82
N MET A 201 14.31 8.45 -9.72
CA MET A 201 14.19 7.00 -9.60
C MET A 201 15.02 6.34 -10.69
N LYS A 202 15.92 5.44 -10.29
CA LYS A 202 16.66 4.58 -11.22
C LYS A 202 16.03 3.19 -11.19
N ILE A 203 15.57 2.71 -12.33
CA ILE A 203 15.05 1.35 -12.49
C ILE A 203 16.08 0.55 -13.28
N VAL A 204 16.48 -0.59 -12.74
CA VAL A 204 17.46 -1.50 -13.35
C VAL A 204 16.76 -2.79 -13.73
N GLY A 205 16.75 -3.12 -15.01
CA GLY A 205 16.30 -4.42 -15.48
C GLY A 205 17.36 -5.49 -15.19
N PHE A 206 16.92 -6.70 -14.87
CA PHE A 206 17.79 -7.87 -14.74
C PHE A 206 17.13 -9.08 -15.41
N GLY A 207 17.92 -9.88 -16.12
CA GLY A 207 17.49 -11.17 -16.66
C GLY A 207 17.12 -11.15 -18.15
N TYR A 208 16.25 -12.08 -18.55
CA TYR A 208 15.94 -12.36 -19.95
C TYR A 208 14.52 -11.91 -20.29
N GLY A 209 14.37 -10.66 -20.71
CA GLY A 209 13.08 -10.13 -21.13
C GLY A 209 13.13 -8.63 -21.42
N ALA A 210 12.01 -8.13 -21.93
CA ALA A 210 11.78 -6.69 -22.12
C ALA A 210 10.73 -6.20 -21.12
N LEU A 211 11.02 -5.06 -20.51
CA LEU A 211 10.15 -4.34 -19.57
C LEU A 211 9.82 -2.97 -20.17
N GLU A 212 8.61 -2.49 -19.92
CA GLU A 212 8.26 -1.08 -20.12
C GLU A 212 8.14 -0.43 -18.74
N VAL A 213 8.84 0.69 -18.57
CA VAL A 213 8.77 1.52 -17.38
C VAL A 213 8.20 2.88 -17.71
N CYS A 214 7.13 3.26 -17.02
CA CYS A 214 6.46 4.55 -17.21
C CYS A 214 6.34 5.30 -15.89
N MET A 215 6.40 6.62 -15.95
CA MET A 215 6.21 7.54 -14.83
C MET A 215 5.11 8.54 -15.17
N TRP A 216 4.20 8.77 -14.23
CA TRP A 216 3.20 9.83 -14.31
C TRP A 216 2.93 10.45 -12.95
N SER A 217 2.36 11.65 -12.97
CA SER A 217 1.89 12.33 -11.77
C SER A 217 0.36 12.42 -11.75
N GLN A 218 -0.23 12.37 -10.56
CA GLN A 218 -1.67 12.48 -10.35
C GLN A 218 -1.98 13.27 -9.08
N ARG A 219 -2.82 14.31 -9.20
CA ARG A 219 -3.33 15.07 -8.04
C ARG A 219 -4.45 14.30 -7.34
N ARG A 220 -4.60 14.49 -6.01
CA ARG A 220 -5.53 13.72 -5.16
C ARG A 220 -6.98 13.65 -5.67
N ASN A 221 -7.44 14.68 -6.40
CA ASN A 221 -8.82 14.78 -6.88
C ASN A 221 -8.93 14.80 -8.42
N SER A 222 -7.84 14.50 -9.14
CA SER A 222 -7.86 14.49 -10.60
C SER A 222 -7.91 13.07 -11.15
N VAL A 223 -8.83 12.84 -12.09
CA VAL A 223 -8.82 11.66 -12.96
C VAL A 223 -7.72 11.77 -14.01
N SER A 224 -7.29 13.00 -14.34
CA SER A 224 -6.23 13.22 -15.32
C SER A 224 -4.87 12.76 -14.79
N ARG A 225 -4.18 11.97 -15.62
CA ARG A 225 -2.79 11.56 -15.40
C ARG A 225 -1.91 12.42 -16.29
N SER A 226 -0.92 13.07 -15.71
CA SER A 226 0.12 13.75 -16.50
C SER A 226 1.22 12.74 -16.77
N LEU A 227 1.21 12.11 -17.95
CA LEU A 227 2.27 11.20 -18.35
C LEU A 227 3.57 11.98 -18.52
N MET A 228 4.61 11.58 -17.79
CA MET A 228 5.88 12.29 -17.79
C MET A 228 6.92 11.60 -18.69
N SER A 229 7.05 10.28 -18.59
CA SER A 229 8.07 9.54 -19.35
C SER A 229 7.73 8.05 -19.43
N CYS A 230 8.02 7.42 -20.55
CA CYS A 230 8.03 5.96 -20.70
C CYS A 230 9.32 5.54 -21.40
N LYS A 231 9.92 4.44 -20.97
CA LYS A 231 11.13 3.85 -21.54
C LYS A 231 10.98 2.34 -21.59
N GLU A 232 11.49 1.73 -22.65
CA GLU A 232 11.68 0.29 -22.72
C GLU A 232 13.05 -0.07 -22.15
N LEU A 233 13.10 -1.15 -21.39
CA LEU A 233 14.30 -1.74 -20.81
C LEU A 233 14.41 -3.18 -21.32
N ALA A 234 15.58 -3.53 -21.87
CA ALA A 234 15.86 -4.89 -22.35
C ALA A 234 17.11 -5.42 -21.66
N GLY A 235 17.01 -6.65 -21.13
CA GLY A 235 18.12 -7.28 -20.42
C GLY A 235 18.55 -6.51 -19.18
N ASN A 236 19.84 -6.16 -19.10
CA ASN A 236 20.46 -5.49 -17.96
C ASN A 236 20.54 -3.96 -18.11
N SER A 237 19.65 -3.36 -18.89
CA SER A 237 19.61 -1.91 -19.09
C SER A 237 19.02 -1.17 -17.87
N GLU A 238 19.38 0.10 -17.71
CA GLU A 238 18.84 1.00 -16.70
C GLU A 238 18.08 2.18 -17.30
N ALA A 239 17.07 2.67 -16.57
CA ALA A 239 16.33 3.88 -16.89
C ALA A 239 16.29 4.81 -15.68
N ASP A 240 16.76 6.04 -15.88
CA ASP A 240 16.50 7.13 -14.97
C ASP A 240 15.18 7.83 -15.34
N LEU A 241 14.28 7.92 -14.37
CA LEU A 241 13.01 8.63 -14.43
C LEU A 241 13.06 9.71 -13.35
N THR A 242 13.07 10.98 -13.78
CA THR A 242 13.24 12.12 -12.87
C THR A 242 12.06 13.07 -13.00
N ASP A 243 11.45 13.37 -11.87
CA ASP A 243 10.47 14.43 -11.70
C ASP A 243 11.21 15.68 -11.16
N TYR A 244 11.02 16.80 -11.86
CA TYR A 244 11.58 18.11 -11.54
C TYR A 244 10.51 19.07 -11.00
N ASP A 245 9.29 18.59 -10.76
CA ASP A 245 8.19 19.41 -10.28
C ASP A 245 8.41 19.69 -8.80
N HIS A 246 8.63 20.97 -8.49
CA HIS A 246 8.82 21.43 -7.14
C HIS A 246 7.53 21.29 -6.32
N CYS A 247 7.64 20.71 -5.14
CA CYS A 247 6.51 20.37 -4.29
C CYS A 247 6.55 21.15 -2.97
N ASN A 248 5.80 22.25 -2.89
CA ASN A 248 5.81 23.17 -1.73
C ASN A 248 4.57 23.13 -0.86
N ASP A 249 3.45 22.60 -1.36
CA ASP A 249 2.15 22.69 -0.69
C ASP A 249 1.45 21.33 -0.57
N GLU A 250 0.34 21.29 0.18
CA GLU A 250 -0.48 20.09 0.33
C GLU A 250 -1.12 19.58 -0.98
N ASP A 251 -1.10 20.37 -2.06
CA ASP A 251 -1.61 20.02 -3.40
C ASP A 251 -0.60 19.30 -4.31
N CYS A 252 0.52 18.84 -3.74
CA CYS A 252 1.49 18.08 -4.53
C CYS A 252 0.89 16.81 -5.14
N PRO A 253 1.21 16.50 -6.41
CA PRO A 253 0.76 15.28 -7.04
C PRO A 253 1.56 14.08 -6.55
N ALA A 254 0.88 12.94 -6.44
CA ALA A 254 1.53 11.67 -6.20
C ALA A 254 2.30 11.28 -7.48
N ILE A 255 3.48 10.67 -7.34
CA ILE A 255 4.18 10.07 -8.48
C ILE A 255 3.86 8.59 -8.50
N TYR A 256 3.60 8.09 -9.70
CA TYR A 256 3.42 6.68 -9.94
C TYR A 256 4.45 6.20 -10.94
N TYR A 257 4.92 4.97 -10.72
CA TYR A 257 5.79 4.24 -11.63
C TYR A 257 5.10 2.94 -12.00
N ARG A 258 4.97 2.65 -13.29
CA ARG A 258 4.45 1.36 -13.80
C ARG A 258 5.61 0.61 -14.40
N VAL A 259 5.78 -0.64 -13.97
CA VAL A 259 6.71 -1.60 -14.57
C VAL A 259 5.87 -2.73 -15.16
N ARG A 260 5.96 -2.92 -16.47
CA ARG A 260 5.20 -3.95 -17.20
C ARG A 260 6.16 -4.92 -17.87
N GLY A 261 5.94 -6.21 -17.68
CA GLY A 261 6.64 -7.25 -18.45
C GLY A 261 6.02 -7.42 -19.84
N HIS A 262 6.82 -7.32 -20.91
CA HIS A 262 6.34 -7.59 -22.27
C HIS A 262 6.46 -9.07 -22.63
N SER A 263 7.69 -9.59 -22.64
CA SER A 263 7.97 -10.97 -23.06
C SER A 263 9.22 -11.50 -22.38
N SER A 264 9.21 -12.79 -22.03
CA SER A 264 10.42 -13.56 -21.77
C SER A 264 11.02 -13.99 -23.10
N MET A 265 12.32 -13.75 -23.32
CA MET A 265 13.02 -14.20 -24.53
C MET A 265 13.50 -15.66 -24.46
N LYS A 266 13.13 -16.43 -23.43
CA LYS A 266 13.45 -17.86 -23.33
C LYS A 266 12.19 -18.69 -23.17
N LYS A 267 11.94 -19.60 -24.12
CA LYS A 267 11.18 -20.83 -23.87
C LYS A 267 11.96 -21.65 -22.86
N CYS A 268 11.31 -22.13 -21.80
CA CYS A 268 11.84 -23.26 -21.05
C CYS A 268 11.87 -24.46 -22.02
N THR A 269 13.07 -24.95 -22.32
CA THR A 269 13.30 -26.26 -22.96
C THR A 269 13.53 -27.29 -21.87
#